data_AF-I8W605-F1
#
_entry.id   AF-I8W605-F1
#
_cell.length_a   1.000
_cell.length_b   1.000
_cell.length_c   1.000
_cell.angle_alpha   90.00
_cell.angle_beta   90.00
_cell.angle_gamma   90.00
#
_symmetry.space_group_name_H-M   'P 1'
#
loop_
_entity.id
_entity.type
_entity.pdbx_description
1 polymer ?
#
loop_
_entity_poly.entity_id
_entity_poly.type
_entity_poly.pdbx_seq_one_letter_code
_entity_poly.pdbx_strand_id
1 'polypeptide(L)'
;MVTKFKNHLAKTNLAKNTVTSYVWTVQYFLNHYGEVNKKNLLAYKGYLVENFKPQTVNLRLQGINKYLEFTKQEKLKVKFVKVQQKNFLENVISDADYKFLKAQLKADGYDEWYFIVWFMAATGARVSELLHIKAEHIQIGHLDLYSKGGKIRRLYIPKNLSTEAAKWLREIGLTSGYIFLNRFGQRITTRGIASQLKHFAEKYGMNKEVVYPHSFRHRFAKNFLDRFNDLALLADLMGHESIETTRIYLRRTASEQQKIVDKVVNW
;
A
#
# COMPACT_ATOMS: atom_id res chain seq x y z
N MET A 1 32.70 9.01 -0.24
CA MET A 1 31.74 9.72 -1.13
C MET A 1 30.28 9.43 -0.76
N VAL A 2 29.91 8.16 -0.52
CA VAL A 2 28.53 7.74 -0.16
C VAL A 2 27.98 8.41 1.11
N THR A 3 28.80 8.62 2.15
CA THR A 3 28.37 9.34 3.37
C THR A 3 27.95 10.78 3.09
N LYS A 4 28.67 11.49 2.20
CA LYS A 4 28.32 12.85 1.79
C LYS A 4 27.00 12.86 1.01
N PHE A 5 26.80 11.87 0.14
CA PHE A 5 25.53 11.69 -0.58
C PHE A 5 24.35 11.40 0.37
N LYS A 6 24.53 10.51 1.36
CA LYS A 6 23.51 10.25 2.40
C LYS A 6 23.11 11.54 3.13
N ASN A 7 24.09 12.35 3.54
CA ASN A 7 23.84 13.61 4.24
C ASN A 7 23.15 14.63 3.34
N HIS A 8 23.50 14.68 2.05
CA HIS A 8 22.80 15.50 1.06
C HIS A 8 21.34 15.08 0.94
N LEU A 9 21.05 13.78 0.75
CA LEU A 9 19.69 13.27 0.67
C LEU A 9 18.89 13.51 1.96
N ALA A 10 19.52 13.41 3.14
CA ALA A 10 18.85 13.65 4.42
C ALA A 10 18.39 15.11 4.61
N LYS A 11 19.03 16.07 3.91
CA LYS A 11 18.61 17.48 3.88
C LYS A 11 17.46 17.74 2.90
N THR A 12 17.05 16.75 2.12
CA THR A 12 15.91 16.85 1.20
C THR A 12 14.64 16.28 1.84
N ASN A 13 13.47 16.61 1.30
CA ASN A 13 12.17 16.11 1.78
C ASN A 13 11.88 14.62 1.48
N LEU A 14 12.92 13.81 1.23
CA LEU A 14 12.80 12.38 0.96
C LEU A 14 12.45 11.59 2.23
N ALA A 15 11.70 10.51 2.06
CA ALA A 15 11.41 9.60 3.17
C ALA A 15 12.67 8.83 3.57
N LYS A 16 12.82 8.51 4.87
CA LYS A 16 13.97 7.77 5.42
C LYS A 16 14.26 6.47 4.65
N ASN A 17 13.21 5.71 4.31
CA ASN A 17 13.34 4.47 3.55
C ASN A 17 13.84 4.71 2.11
N THR A 18 13.42 5.81 1.47
CA THR A 18 13.91 6.20 0.15
C THR A 18 15.41 6.54 0.20
N VAL A 19 15.83 7.30 1.22
CA VAL A 19 17.25 7.60 1.44
C VAL A 19 18.07 6.32 1.62
N THR A 20 17.61 5.41 2.48
CA THR A 20 18.28 4.11 2.69
C THR A 20 18.38 3.32 1.39
N SER A 21 17.31 3.25 0.60
CA SER A 21 17.30 2.55 -0.69
C SER A 21 18.29 3.14 -1.68
N TYR A 22 18.36 4.48 -1.80
CA TYR A 22 19.28 5.14 -2.73
C TYR A 22 20.73 4.97 -2.31
N VAL A 23 21.02 5.14 -1.02
CA VAL A 23 22.36 4.96 -0.46
C VAL A 23 22.85 3.53 -0.68
N TRP A 24 22.01 2.53 -0.39
CA TRP A 24 22.34 1.13 -0.64
C TRP A 24 22.62 0.87 -2.12
N THR A 25 21.80 1.43 -3.01
CA THR A 25 21.94 1.27 -4.47
C THR A 25 23.29 1.81 -4.95
N VAL A 26 23.67 3.01 -4.51
CA VAL A 26 24.94 3.64 -4.88
C VAL A 26 26.11 2.86 -4.31
N GLN A 27 26.03 2.43 -3.05
CA GLN A 27 27.08 1.62 -2.42
C GLN A 27 27.28 0.31 -3.19
N TYR A 28 26.18 -0.36 -3.56
CA TYR A 28 26.23 -1.58 -4.36
C TYR A 28 26.93 -1.34 -5.70
N PHE A 29 26.52 -0.28 -6.42
CA PHE A 29 27.12 0.08 -7.71
C PHE A 29 28.63 0.31 -7.59
N LEU A 30 29.04 1.16 -6.65
CA LEU A 30 30.46 1.50 -6.47
C LEU A 30 31.30 0.29 -6.08
N ASN A 31 30.77 -0.63 -5.27
CA ASN A 31 31.49 -1.82 -4.84
C ASN A 31 31.67 -2.87 -5.96
N HIS A 32 30.74 -2.97 -6.91
CA HIS A 32 30.74 -4.04 -7.92
C HIS A 32 31.16 -3.58 -9.31
N TYR A 33 30.98 -2.30 -9.63
CA TYR A 33 31.27 -1.73 -10.95
C TYR A 33 32.37 -0.68 -10.89
N GLY A 34 32.79 -0.26 -9.69
CA GLY A 34 33.86 0.71 -9.50
C GLY A 34 33.48 2.10 -9.98
N GLU A 35 34.15 2.56 -11.03
CA GLU A 35 34.04 3.93 -11.52
C GLU A 35 32.70 4.23 -12.20
N VAL A 36 32.27 5.48 -12.05
CA VAL A 36 31.07 6.00 -12.71
C VAL A 36 31.41 6.39 -14.14
N ASN A 37 31.05 5.53 -15.09
CA ASN A 37 31.15 5.80 -16.52
C ASN A 37 29.98 5.14 -17.28
N LYS A 38 29.81 5.50 -18.56
CA LYS A 38 28.68 5.02 -19.39
C LYS A 38 28.66 3.49 -19.50
N LYS A 39 29.82 2.85 -19.65
CA LYS A 39 29.94 1.38 -19.77
C LYS A 39 29.43 0.68 -18.51
N ASN A 40 29.90 1.11 -17.34
CA ASN A 40 29.54 0.54 -16.05
C ASN A 40 28.07 0.79 -15.69
N LEU A 41 27.55 1.98 -15.98
CA LEU A 41 26.14 2.31 -15.77
C LEU A 41 25.20 1.45 -16.63
N LEU A 42 25.58 1.17 -17.88
CA LEU A 42 24.82 0.27 -18.75
C LEU A 42 24.91 -1.18 -18.30
N ALA A 43 26.10 -1.66 -17.89
CA ALA A 43 26.27 -2.99 -17.33
C ALA A 43 25.42 -3.19 -16.07
N TYR A 44 25.42 -2.21 -15.16
CA TYR A 44 24.56 -2.24 -13.98
C TYR A 44 23.08 -2.26 -14.35
N LYS A 45 22.65 -1.45 -15.32
CA LYS A 45 21.26 -1.50 -15.81
C LYS A 45 20.90 -2.88 -16.37
N GLY A 46 21.78 -3.51 -17.14
CA GLY A 46 21.59 -4.86 -17.67
C GLY A 46 21.35 -5.87 -16.56
N TYR A 47 22.27 -5.92 -15.59
CA TYR A 47 22.12 -6.75 -14.38
C TYR A 47 20.80 -6.50 -13.66
N LEU A 48 20.40 -5.23 -13.51
CA LEU A 48 19.13 -4.90 -12.85
C LEU A 48 17.92 -5.46 -13.61
N VAL A 49 17.90 -5.33 -14.93
CA VAL A 49 16.80 -5.80 -15.79
C VAL A 49 16.68 -7.32 -15.76
N GLU A 50 17.80 -8.04 -15.71
CA GLU A 50 17.83 -9.51 -15.67
C GLU A 50 17.35 -10.07 -14.33
N ASN A 51 17.57 -9.36 -13.23
CA ASN A 51 17.39 -9.90 -11.88
C ASN A 51 16.21 -9.30 -11.12
N PHE A 52 15.61 -8.20 -11.58
CA PHE A 52 14.59 -7.47 -10.84
C PHE A 52 13.41 -7.04 -11.70
N LYS A 53 12.24 -6.93 -11.06
CA LYS A 53 11.04 -6.38 -11.70
C LYS A 53 11.28 -4.92 -12.14
N PRO A 54 10.69 -4.46 -13.26
CA PRO A 54 10.93 -3.12 -13.81
C PRO A 54 10.75 -1.96 -12.82
N GLN A 55 9.81 -2.07 -11.88
CA GLN A 55 9.60 -1.07 -10.82
C GLN A 55 10.81 -0.96 -9.89
N THR A 56 11.38 -2.10 -9.48
CA THR A 56 12.60 -2.16 -8.67
C THR A 56 13.81 -1.65 -9.44
N VAL A 57 13.90 -1.98 -10.75
CA VAL A 57 14.93 -1.42 -11.64
C VAL A 57 14.87 0.10 -11.65
N ASN A 58 13.70 0.67 -11.91
CA ASN A 58 13.53 2.12 -11.98
C ASN A 58 13.78 2.82 -10.63
N LEU A 59 13.41 2.21 -9.50
CA LEU A 59 13.76 2.73 -8.17
C LEU A 59 15.27 2.82 -7.96
N ARG A 60 16.01 1.78 -8.37
CA ARG A 60 17.48 1.75 -8.27
C ARG A 60 18.12 2.74 -9.27
N LEU A 61 17.65 2.79 -10.51
CA LEU A 61 18.11 3.78 -11.49
C LEU A 61 17.84 5.21 -11.02
N GLN A 62 16.73 5.46 -10.32
CA GLN A 62 16.44 6.76 -9.72
C GLN A 62 17.46 7.12 -8.62
N GLY A 63 17.88 6.14 -7.81
CA GLY A 63 18.94 6.32 -6.82
C GLY A 63 20.28 6.68 -7.47
N ILE A 64 20.65 5.98 -8.55
CA ILE A 64 21.85 6.30 -9.35
C ILE A 64 21.75 7.69 -9.98
N ASN A 65 20.62 8.03 -10.60
CA ASN A 65 20.44 9.34 -11.23
C ASN A 65 20.50 10.49 -10.21
N LYS A 66 20.02 10.28 -8.98
CA LYS A 66 20.19 11.23 -7.87
C LYS A 66 21.64 11.37 -7.42
N TYR A 67 22.40 10.28 -7.46
CA TYR A 67 23.84 10.33 -7.19
C TYR A 67 24.60 11.08 -8.27
N LEU A 68 24.25 10.88 -9.54
CA LEU A 68 24.84 11.61 -10.67
C LEU A 68 24.53 13.11 -10.61
N GLU A 69 23.34 13.51 -10.17
CA GLU A 69 23.05 14.93 -9.87
C GLU A 69 23.96 15.46 -8.75
N PHE A 70 24.12 14.70 -7.67
CA PHE A 70 24.98 15.09 -6.55
C PHE A 70 26.46 15.24 -6.96
N THR A 71 26.95 14.41 -7.88
CA THR A 71 28.33 14.48 -8.39
C THR A 71 28.50 15.37 -9.63
N LYS A 72 27.45 16.08 -10.08
CA LYS A 72 27.44 16.95 -11.27
C LYS A 72 27.77 16.21 -12.59
N GLN A 73 27.25 15.00 -12.73
CA GLN A 73 27.43 14.11 -13.88
C GLN A 73 26.09 13.80 -14.56
N GLU A 74 25.18 14.77 -14.67
CA GLU A 74 23.81 14.57 -15.16
C GLU A 74 23.75 14.05 -16.60
N LYS A 75 24.77 14.32 -17.41
CA LYS A 75 24.91 13.79 -18.78
C LYS A 75 24.98 12.26 -18.83
N LEU A 76 25.35 11.61 -17.73
CA LEU A 76 25.42 10.15 -17.60
C LEU A 76 24.11 9.52 -17.10
N LYS A 77 23.04 10.31 -16.87
CA LYS A 77 21.77 9.77 -16.36
C LYS A 77 21.25 8.63 -17.22
N VAL A 78 20.84 7.58 -16.53
CA VAL A 78 20.36 6.35 -17.15
C VAL A 78 18.86 6.44 -17.35
N LYS A 79 18.40 6.19 -18.57
CA LYS A 79 16.96 6.15 -18.90
C LYS A 79 16.28 5.01 -18.15
N PHE A 80 15.09 5.28 -17.61
CA PHE A 80 14.24 4.26 -17.01
C PHE A 80 13.76 3.24 -18.03
N VAL A 81 13.45 2.04 -17.52
CA VAL A 81 12.78 0.99 -18.27
C VAL A 81 11.30 1.35 -18.36
N LYS A 82 10.70 1.16 -19.54
CA LYS A 82 9.25 1.34 -19.71
C LYS A 82 8.54 0.26 -18.90
N VAL A 83 7.65 0.68 -18.00
CA VAL A 83 6.80 -0.22 -17.24
C VAL A 83 5.40 -0.12 -17.81
N GLN A 84 4.92 -1.19 -18.44
CA GLN A 84 3.51 -1.26 -18.79
C GLN A 84 2.72 -1.41 -17.50
N GLN A 85 1.76 -0.52 -17.28
CA GLN A 85 0.82 -0.71 -16.18
C GLN A 85 -0.02 -1.94 -16.49
N LYS A 86 -0.06 -2.92 -15.58
CA LYS A 86 -1.01 -4.04 -15.70
C LYS A 86 -2.41 -3.45 -15.79
N ASN A 87 -3.24 -3.95 -16.71
CA ASN A 87 -4.60 -3.48 -16.96
C ASN A 87 -5.67 -4.20 -16.11
N PHE A 88 -5.27 -4.87 -15.03
CA PHE A 88 -6.19 -5.65 -14.21
C PHE A 88 -5.68 -5.73 -12.77
N LEU A 89 -6.59 -6.05 -11.87
CA LEU A 89 -6.28 -6.35 -10.47
C LEU A 89 -6.03 -7.85 -10.36
N GLU A 90 -4.89 -8.22 -9.78
CA GLU A 90 -4.60 -9.58 -9.36
C GLU A 90 -4.85 -9.70 -7.86
N ASN A 91 -5.21 -10.91 -7.43
CA ASN A 91 -5.18 -11.31 -6.03
C ASN A 91 -6.06 -10.47 -5.08
N VAL A 92 -7.24 -10.06 -5.54
CA VAL A 92 -8.24 -9.40 -4.69
C VAL A 92 -9.10 -10.46 -4.01
N ILE A 93 -9.26 -10.36 -2.70
CA ILE A 93 -10.09 -11.25 -1.89
C ILE A 93 -11.56 -11.07 -2.29
N SER A 94 -12.26 -12.19 -2.50
CA SER A 94 -13.68 -12.18 -2.83
C SER A 94 -14.55 -11.76 -1.64
N ASP A 95 -15.81 -11.42 -1.88
CA ASP A 95 -16.75 -11.13 -0.79
C ASP A 95 -17.00 -12.36 0.09
N ALA A 96 -17.09 -13.54 -0.51
CA ALA A 96 -17.26 -14.82 0.18
C ALA A 96 -16.05 -15.12 1.08
N ASP A 97 -14.83 -15.03 0.54
CA ASP A 97 -13.59 -15.27 1.29
C ASP A 97 -13.41 -14.28 2.44
N TYR A 98 -13.72 -13.00 2.20
CA TYR A 98 -13.67 -11.98 3.25
C TYR A 98 -14.65 -12.29 4.39
N LYS A 99 -15.90 -12.63 4.06
CA LYS A 99 -16.92 -12.98 5.07
C LYS A 99 -16.52 -14.25 5.83
N PHE A 100 -16.03 -15.26 5.11
CA PHE A 100 -15.54 -16.50 5.68
C PHE A 100 -14.39 -16.25 6.67
N LEU A 101 -13.33 -15.56 6.24
CA LEU A 101 -12.19 -15.23 7.10
C LEU A 101 -12.63 -14.47 8.35
N LYS A 102 -13.47 -13.45 8.18
CA LYS A 102 -13.99 -12.66 9.29
C LYS A 102 -14.79 -13.54 10.28
N ALA A 103 -15.67 -14.41 9.78
CA ALA A 103 -16.44 -15.31 10.63
C ALA A 103 -15.55 -16.29 11.42
N GLN A 104 -14.57 -16.91 10.76
CA GLN A 104 -13.63 -17.85 11.40
C GLN A 104 -12.79 -17.16 12.47
N LEU A 105 -12.27 -15.95 12.19
CA LEU A 105 -11.53 -15.17 13.20
C LEU A 105 -12.36 -14.88 14.44
N LYS A 106 -13.65 -14.57 14.28
CA LYS A 106 -14.56 -14.31 15.41
C LYS A 106 -14.88 -15.60 16.18
N ALA A 107 -15.11 -16.71 15.48
CA ALA A 107 -15.42 -18.00 16.09
C ALA A 107 -14.26 -18.53 16.94
N ASP A 108 -13.02 -18.34 16.47
CA ASP A 108 -11.80 -18.78 17.15
C ASP A 108 -11.30 -17.80 18.24
N GLY A 109 -12.05 -16.72 18.52
CA GLY A 109 -11.68 -15.75 19.56
C GLY A 109 -10.56 -14.78 19.17
N TYR A 110 -10.23 -14.64 17.89
CA TYR A 110 -9.25 -13.65 17.40
C TYR A 110 -9.91 -12.29 17.14
N ASP A 111 -10.54 -11.70 18.16
CA ASP A 111 -11.29 -10.45 18.05
C ASP A 111 -10.49 -9.29 17.47
N GLU A 112 -9.24 -9.12 17.91
CA GLU A 112 -8.37 -8.07 17.37
C GLU A 112 -8.19 -8.23 15.85
N TRP A 113 -7.99 -9.46 15.37
CA TRP A 113 -7.80 -9.74 13.95
C TRP A 113 -9.10 -9.64 13.15
N TYR A 114 -10.23 -10.01 13.75
CA TYR A 114 -11.56 -9.75 13.22
C TYR A 114 -11.74 -8.25 12.93
N PHE A 115 -11.39 -7.39 13.88
CA PHE A 115 -11.46 -5.93 13.69
C PHE A 115 -10.41 -5.45 12.69
N ILE A 116 -9.15 -5.88 12.76
CA ILE A 116 -8.12 -5.51 11.77
C ILE A 116 -8.62 -5.78 10.33
N VAL A 117 -9.16 -6.97 10.07
CA VAL A 117 -9.71 -7.35 8.75
C VAL A 117 -10.90 -6.48 8.37
N TRP A 118 -11.82 -6.21 9.29
CA TRP A 118 -12.98 -5.36 9.01
C TRP A 118 -12.57 -3.91 8.72
N PHE A 119 -11.68 -3.31 9.52
CA PHE A 119 -11.15 -1.96 9.29
C PHE A 119 -10.46 -1.85 7.93
N MET A 120 -9.61 -2.81 7.54
CA MET A 120 -8.95 -2.79 6.22
C MET A 120 -9.96 -2.81 5.07
N ALA A 121 -11.03 -3.62 5.20
CA ALA A 121 -12.02 -3.82 4.15
C ALA A 121 -13.12 -2.76 4.09
N ALA A 122 -13.29 -1.96 5.16
CA ALA A 122 -14.40 -1.01 5.30
C ALA A 122 -14.00 0.47 5.29
N THR A 123 -12.72 0.79 5.53
CA THR A 123 -12.26 2.20 5.59
C THR A 123 -11.47 2.62 4.35
N GLY A 124 -10.96 1.66 3.58
CA GLY A 124 -10.03 1.97 2.50
C GLY A 124 -8.72 2.57 2.99
N ALA A 125 -8.31 2.34 4.25
CA ALA A 125 -7.02 2.79 4.80
C ALA A 125 -5.84 2.04 4.18
N ARG A 126 -4.64 2.64 4.16
CA ARG A 126 -3.40 1.86 4.02
C ARG A 126 -3.11 1.16 5.34
N VAL A 127 -2.45 0.01 5.31
CA VAL A 127 -2.09 -0.72 6.55
C VAL A 127 -1.28 0.16 7.51
N SER A 128 -0.40 1.03 6.99
CA SER A 128 0.35 1.98 7.82
C SER A 128 -0.54 3.03 8.49
N GLU A 129 -1.66 3.40 7.87
CA GLU A 129 -2.60 4.40 8.40
C GLU A 129 -3.53 3.76 9.42
N LEU A 130 -3.99 2.53 9.17
CA LEU A 130 -4.80 1.73 10.09
C LEU A 130 -4.15 1.59 11.47
N LEU A 131 -2.82 1.44 11.51
CA LEU A 131 -2.03 1.35 12.76
C LEU A 131 -2.00 2.64 13.59
N HIS A 132 -2.55 3.74 13.07
CA HIS A 132 -2.68 5.01 13.77
C HIS A 132 -4.10 5.24 14.31
N ILE A 133 -5.03 4.32 14.06
CA ILE A 133 -6.37 4.39 14.65
C ILE A 133 -6.25 4.16 16.16
N LYS A 134 -7.05 4.94 16.90
CA LYS A 134 -7.08 4.97 18.34
C LYS A 134 -8.53 4.91 18.82
N ALA A 135 -8.74 4.62 20.10
CA ALA A 135 -10.07 4.52 20.70
C ALA A 135 -10.89 5.80 20.50
N GLU A 136 -10.26 6.98 20.58
CA GLU A 136 -10.95 8.27 20.42
C GLU A 136 -11.48 8.45 19.00
N HIS A 137 -10.73 7.97 17.99
CA HIS A 137 -11.16 8.01 16.59
C HIS A 137 -12.41 7.15 16.34
N ILE A 138 -12.60 6.06 17.09
CA ILE A 138 -13.80 5.21 16.98
C ILE A 138 -15.04 5.99 17.45
N GLN A 139 -14.92 6.71 18.55
CA GLN A 139 -16.00 7.55 19.09
C GLN A 139 -16.33 8.71 18.15
N ILE A 140 -15.29 9.35 17.60
CA ILE A 140 -15.41 10.47 16.66
C ILE A 140 -15.91 10.01 15.26
N GLY A 141 -15.67 8.74 14.91
CA GLY A 141 -16.05 8.15 13.62
C GLY A 141 -15.09 8.46 12.47
N HIS A 142 -13.93 9.06 12.73
CA HIS A 142 -12.91 9.30 11.71
C HIS A 142 -11.51 9.53 12.29
N LEU A 143 -10.50 9.45 11.42
CA LEU A 143 -9.10 9.80 11.67
C LEU A 143 -8.62 10.77 10.60
N ASP A 144 -8.13 11.95 10.99
CA ASP A 144 -7.50 12.90 10.08
C ASP A 144 -6.02 12.54 9.87
N LEU A 145 -5.65 12.36 8.59
CA LEU A 145 -4.31 11.97 8.15
C LEU A 145 -3.62 13.13 7.46
N TYR A 146 -2.42 13.45 7.95
CA TYR A 146 -1.60 14.55 7.42
C TYR A 146 -0.57 14.03 6.42
N SER A 147 -0.58 14.61 5.23
CA SER A 147 0.34 14.28 4.15
C SER A 147 1.51 15.25 4.11
N LYS A 148 2.59 14.88 3.40
CA LYS A 148 3.69 15.81 3.11
C LYS A 148 3.13 17.02 2.35
N GLY A 149 3.41 18.23 2.83
CA GLY A 149 2.88 19.47 2.27
C GLY A 149 1.60 20.00 2.93
N GLY A 150 1.22 19.49 4.11
CA GLY A 150 0.15 20.07 4.93
C GLY A 150 -1.28 19.70 4.51
N LYS A 151 -1.43 18.87 3.47
CA LYS A 151 -2.76 18.37 3.05
C LYS A 151 -3.33 17.42 4.10
N ILE A 152 -4.57 17.67 4.49
CA ILE A 152 -5.34 16.82 5.41
C ILE A 152 -6.29 15.95 4.60
N ARG A 153 -6.36 14.66 4.94
CA ARG A 153 -7.38 13.75 4.43
C ARG A 153 -8.04 13.03 5.60
N ARG A 154 -9.37 13.03 5.60
CA ARG A 154 -10.17 12.30 6.59
C ARG A 154 -10.38 10.85 6.16
N LEU A 155 -10.00 9.92 7.03
CA LEU A 155 -10.35 8.50 6.94
C LEU A 155 -11.62 8.25 7.76
N TYR A 156 -12.74 8.02 7.09
CA TYR A 156 -14.02 7.75 7.75
C TYR A 156 -14.11 6.31 8.24
N ILE A 157 -14.66 6.13 9.43
CA ILE A 157 -14.96 4.83 10.04
C ILE A 157 -16.48 4.64 9.95
N PRO A 158 -16.97 3.65 9.17
CA PRO A 158 -18.41 3.45 9.01
C PRO A 158 -19.12 3.22 10.34
N LYS A 159 -20.31 3.81 10.52
CA LYS A 159 -21.08 3.79 11.77
C LYS A 159 -21.20 2.38 12.38
N ASN A 160 -21.57 1.38 11.57
CA ASN A 160 -21.70 0.00 12.05
C ASN A 160 -20.37 -0.58 12.57
N LEU A 161 -19.26 -0.26 11.91
CA LEU A 161 -17.93 -0.66 12.39
C LEU A 161 -17.58 0.07 13.69
N SER A 162 -17.86 1.37 13.78
CA SER A 162 -17.62 2.15 15.00
C SER A 162 -18.40 1.62 16.19
N THR A 163 -19.68 1.28 16.00
CA THR A 163 -20.53 0.73 17.06
C THR A 163 -20.00 -0.60 17.59
N GLU A 164 -19.68 -1.56 16.70
CA GLU A 164 -19.15 -2.86 17.11
C GLU A 164 -17.75 -2.74 17.72
N ALA A 165 -16.89 -1.89 17.15
CA ALA A 165 -15.56 -1.64 17.70
C ALA A 165 -15.64 -1.00 19.09
N ALA A 166 -16.54 -0.04 19.31
CA ALA A 166 -16.74 0.58 20.63
C ALA A 166 -17.23 -0.44 21.67
N LYS A 167 -18.04 -1.43 21.29
CA LYS A 167 -18.41 -2.53 22.18
C LYS A 167 -17.20 -3.37 22.56
N TRP A 168 -16.43 -3.83 21.57
CA TRP A 168 -15.20 -4.59 21.79
C TRP A 168 -14.19 -3.85 22.67
N LEU A 169 -13.96 -2.55 22.42
CA LEU A 169 -13.05 -1.72 23.22
C LEU A 169 -13.48 -1.63 24.69
N ARG A 170 -14.79 -1.57 24.97
CA ARG A 170 -15.31 -1.61 26.34
C ARG A 170 -15.08 -2.97 27.00
N GLU A 171 -15.29 -4.06 26.27
CA GLU A 171 -15.08 -5.43 26.78
C GLU A 171 -13.63 -5.67 27.20
N ILE A 172 -12.65 -5.09 26.48
CA ILE A 172 -11.23 -5.18 26.82
C ILE A 172 -10.73 -4.05 27.73
N GLY A 173 -11.61 -3.14 28.17
CA GLY A 173 -11.27 -2.01 29.05
C GLY A 173 -10.39 -0.92 28.42
N LEU A 174 -10.30 -0.85 27.07
CA LEU A 174 -9.48 0.13 26.37
C LEU A 174 -10.26 1.42 26.08
N THR A 175 -9.99 2.47 26.84
CA THR A 175 -10.71 3.76 26.74
C THR A 175 -9.97 4.83 25.92
N SER A 176 -8.64 4.71 25.77
CA SER A 176 -7.81 5.66 25.03
C SER A 176 -6.58 4.98 24.41
N GLY A 177 -5.97 5.62 23.41
CA GLY A 177 -4.76 5.13 22.78
C GLY A 177 -4.98 4.17 21.60
N TYR A 178 -3.86 3.62 21.08
CA TYR A 178 -3.87 2.79 19.88
C TYR A 178 -4.58 1.44 20.11
N ILE A 179 -5.41 1.03 19.15
CA ILE A 179 -6.27 -0.16 19.30
C ILE A 179 -5.69 -1.45 18.70
N PHE A 180 -4.62 -1.35 17.89
CA PHE A 180 -3.97 -2.49 17.26
C PHE A 180 -2.54 -2.62 17.76
N LEU A 181 -2.35 -3.55 18.70
CA LEU A 181 -1.13 -3.71 19.47
C LEU A 181 -0.54 -5.11 19.21
N ASN A 182 0.72 -5.28 19.57
CA ASN A 182 1.37 -6.59 19.63
C ASN A 182 1.22 -7.14 21.05
N ARG A 183 1.66 -8.39 21.24
CA ARG A 183 1.67 -9.07 22.55
C ARG A 183 2.44 -8.33 23.67
N PHE A 184 3.26 -7.34 23.31
CA PHE A 184 4.04 -6.52 24.23
C PHE A 184 3.42 -5.13 24.47
N GLY A 185 2.18 -4.90 24.03
CA GLY A 185 1.47 -3.62 24.18
C GLY A 185 1.97 -2.49 23.27
N GLN A 186 2.87 -2.78 22.32
CA GLN A 186 3.35 -1.81 21.34
C GLN A 186 2.56 -1.93 20.03
N ARG A 187 2.52 -0.89 19.20
CA ARG A 187 1.83 -0.98 17.89
C ARG A 187 2.35 -2.15 17.05
N ILE A 188 1.44 -2.97 16.54
CA ILE A 188 1.81 -4.04 15.60
C ILE A 188 2.43 -3.44 14.33
N THR A 189 3.42 -4.13 13.76
CA THR A 189 4.08 -3.64 12.55
C THR A 189 3.31 -4.04 11.30
N THR A 190 3.48 -3.29 10.21
CA THR A 190 2.87 -3.62 8.91
C THR A 190 3.29 -5.00 8.40
N ARG A 191 4.56 -5.38 8.64
CA ARG A 191 5.07 -6.73 8.33
C ARG A 191 4.43 -7.80 9.21
N GLY A 192 4.22 -7.49 10.49
CA GLY A 192 3.51 -8.36 11.43
C GLY A 192 2.09 -8.67 10.96
N ILE A 193 1.33 -7.63 10.57
CA ILE A 193 0.00 -7.81 9.97
C ILE A 193 0.06 -8.69 8.73
N ALA A 194 0.94 -8.39 7.77
CA ALA A 194 1.02 -9.17 6.54
C ALA A 194 1.38 -10.64 6.79
N SER A 195 2.29 -10.91 7.74
CA SER A 195 2.69 -12.28 8.11
C SER A 195 1.56 -13.03 8.79
N GLN A 196 0.86 -12.39 9.73
CA GLN A 196 -0.21 -13.05 10.47
C GLN A 196 -1.44 -13.30 9.60
N LEU A 197 -1.78 -12.39 8.69
CA LEU A 197 -2.83 -12.60 7.70
C LEU A 197 -2.53 -13.82 6.82
N LYS A 198 -1.28 -14.00 6.39
CA LYS A 198 -0.86 -15.22 5.69
C LYS A 198 -1.03 -16.45 6.54
N HIS A 199 -0.61 -16.41 7.81
CA HIS A 199 -0.81 -17.51 8.75
C HIS A 199 -2.28 -17.92 8.86
N PHE A 200 -3.21 -16.96 9.00
CA PHE A 200 -4.64 -17.26 9.01
C PHE A 200 -5.16 -17.81 7.69
N ALA A 201 -4.63 -17.33 6.57
CA ALA A 201 -4.97 -17.88 5.26
C ALA A 201 -4.60 -19.37 5.18
N GLU A 202 -3.41 -19.76 5.65
CA GLU A 202 -3.02 -21.18 5.70
C GLU A 202 -3.89 -21.96 6.69
N LYS A 203 -4.13 -21.41 7.89
CA LYS A 203 -4.94 -22.04 8.93
C LYS A 203 -6.34 -22.39 8.43
N TYR A 204 -6.98 -21.49 7.68
CA TYR A 204 -8.35 -21.68 7.20
C TYR A 204 -8.43 -22.18 5.75
N GLY A 205 -7.32 -22.68 5.17
CA GLY A 205 -7.31 -23.27 3.83
C GLY A 205 -7.57 -22.27 2.68
N MET A 206 -7.28 -20.99 2.89
CA MET A 206 -7.49 -19.92 1.92
C MET A 206 -6.23 -19.66 1.07
N ASN A 207 -6.42 -19.04 -0.10
CA ASN A 207 -5.30 -18.64 -0.94
C ASN A 207 -4.45 -17.53 -0.27
N LYS A 208 -3.22 -17.86 0.12
CA LYS A 208 -2.27 -16.93 0.76
C LYS A 208 -1.92 -15.72 -0.10
N GLU A 209 -2.07 -15.83 -1.42
CA GLU A 209 -1.80 -14.75 -2.35
C GLU A 209 -2.86 -13.65 -2.29
N VAL A 210 -4.09 -13.95 -1.87
CA VAL A 210 -5.20 -12.97 -1.79
C VAL A 210 -5.41 -12.40 -0.40
N VAL A 211 -4.88 -13.03 0.64
CA VAL A 211 -5.07 -12.61 2.04
C VAL A 211 -3.89 -11.74 2.51
N TYR A 212 -3.90 -10.47 2.10
CA TYR A 212 -2.88 -9.47 2.47
C TYR A 212 -3.48 -8.06 2.47
N PRO A 213 -2.87 -7.06 3.14
CA PRO A 213 -3.54 -5.79 3.41
C PRO A 213 -4.04 -5.02 2.17
N HIS A 214 -3.27 -5.01 1.09
CA HIS A 214 -3.67 -4.31 -0.13
C HIS A 214 -4.87 -4.96 -0.83
N SER A 215 -5.04 -6.28 -0.70
CA SER A 215 -6.20 -6.99 -1.25
C SER A 215 -7.51 -6.55 -0.59
N PHE A 216 -7.55 -6.40 0.74
CA PHE A 216 -8.72 -5.86 1.44
C PHE A 216 -9.03 -4.41 1.03
N ARG A 217 -8.00 -3.59 0.84
CA ARG A 217 -8.15 -2.23 0.32
C ARG A 217 -8.68 -2.22 -1.12
N HIS A 218 -8.26 -3.15 -1.96
CA HIS A 218 -8.82 -3.31 -3.31
C HIS A 218 -10.28 -3.75 -3.27
N ARG A 219 -10.64 -4.65 -2.34
CA ARG A 219 -12.03 -5.04 -2.09
C ARG A 219 -12.89 -3.83 -1.70
N PHE A 220 -12.42 -2.96 -0.80
CA PHE A 220 -13.11 -1.73 -0.45
C PHE A 220 -13.41 -0.88 -1.71
N ALA A 221 -12.39 -0.64 -2.53
CA ALA A 221 -12.52 0.18 -3.73
C ALA A 221 -13.52 -0.40 -4.75
N LYS A 222 -13.45 -1.71 -5.03
CA LYS A 222 -14.42 -2.39 -5.90
C LYS A 222 -15.83 -2.28 -5.33
N ASN A 223 -16.01 -2.62 -4.06
CA ASN A 223 -17.34 -2.59 -3.44
C ASN A 223 -17.94 -1.18 -3.41
N PHE A 224 -17.10 -0.16 -3.21
CA PHE A 224 -17.53 1.23 -3.28
C PHE A 224 -18.03 1.57 -4.68
N LEU A 225 -17.23 1.33 -5.73
CA LEU A 225 -17.63 1.66 -7.11
C LEU A 225 -18.83 0.86 -7.61
N ASP A 226 -18.95 -0.41 -7.20
CA ASP A 226 -20.09 -1.24 -7.56
C ASP A 226 -21.40 -0.74 -6.92
N ARG A 227 -21.33 -0.06 -5.76
CA ARG A 227 -22.48 0.54 -5.08
C ARG A 227 -22.70 2.02 -5.41
N PHE A 228 -21.62 2.73 -5.67
CA PHE A 228 -21.58 4.17 -5.89
C PHE A 228 -20.43 4.50 -6.85
N ASN A 229 -20.78 4.63 -8.12
CA ASN A 229 -19.83 4.74 -9.24
C ASN A 229 -19.20 6.14 -9.37
N ASP A 230 -18.56 6.62 -8.30
CA ASP A 230 -17.82 7.88 -8.26
C ASP A 230 -16.32 7.63 -8.03
N LEU A 231 -15.56 7.72 -9.13
CA LEU A 231 -14.12 7.50 -9.11
C LEU A 231 -13.36 8.61 -8.39
N ALA A 232 -13.83 9.86 -8.48
CA ALA A 232 -13.16 11.02 -7.91
C ALA A 232 -13.26 10.98 -6.39
N LEU A 233 -14.47 10.77 -5.88
CA LEU A 233 -14.70 10.59 -4.45
C LEU A 233 -13.92 9.40 -3.89
N LEU A 234 -13.89 8.26 -4.61
CA LEU A 234 -13.09 7.12 -4.18
C LEU A 234 -11.60 7.48 -4.12
N ALA A 235 -11.07 8.22 -5.10
CA ALA A 235 -9.67 8.64 -5.10
C ALA A 235 -9.33 9.51 -3.88
N ASP A 236 -10.21 10.42 -3.51
CA ASP A 236 -10.06 11.29 -2.35
C ASP A 236 -10.10 10.51 -1.03
N LEU A 237 -11.09 9.61 -0.87
CA LEU A 237 -11.19 8.72 0.31
C LEU A 237 -9.94 7.84 0.45
N MET A 238 -9.47 7.28 -0.66
CA MET A 238 -8.27 6.46 -0.71
C MET A 238 -6.97 7.27 -0.62
N GLY A 239 -7.01 8.60 -0.74
CA GLY A 239 -5.83 9.46 -0.67
C GLY A 239 -4.83 9.13 -1.77
N HIS A 240 -5.33 9.02 -3.00
CA HIS A 240 -4.50 8.90 -4.19
C HIS A 240 -4.19 10.29 -4.75
N GLU A 241 -2.92 10.60 -4.97
CA GLU A 241 -2.50 11.88 -5.54
C GLU A 241 -2.92 12.06 -7.01
N SER A 242 -3.25 10.96 -7.69
CA SER A 242 -3.71 10.95 -9.07
C SER A 242 -4.85 9.95 -9.24
N ILE A 243 -5.91 10.39 -9.92
CA ILE A 243 -7.05 9.57 -10.34
C ILE A 243 -6.61 8.34 -11.15
N GLU A 244 -5.49 8.43 -11.88
CA GLU A 244 -4.94 7.30 -12.62
C GLU A 244 -4.65 6.08 -11.72
N THR A 245 -4.26 6.34 -10.47
CA THR A 245 -4.03 5.29 -9.47
C THR A 245 -5.32 4.56 -9.10
N THR A 246 -6.46 5.27 -9.16
CA THR A 246 -7.79 4.73 -8.85
C THR A 246 -8.43 4.06 -10.08
N ARG A 247 -8.05 4.45 -11.30
CA ARG A 247 -8.60 3.89 -12.55
C ARG A 247 -8.48 2.37 -12.63
N ILE A 248 -7.47 1.79 -11.98
CA ILE A 248 -7.28 0.33 -11.92
C ILE A 248 -8.52 -0.42 -11.40
N TYR A 249 -9.38 0.23 -10.59
CA TYR A 249 -10.59 -0.36 -10.03
C TYR A 249 -11.79 -0.38 -10.97
N LEU A 250 -11.82 0.51 -11.98
CA LEU A 250 -12.86 0.54 -13.00
C LEU A 250 -12.62 -0.46 -14.13
N ARG A 251 -11.48 -1.16 -14.11
CA ARG A 251 -11.10 -1.99 -15.23
C ARG A 251 -12.01 -3.21 -15.31
N ARG A 252 -12.73 -3.27 -16.41
CA ARG A 252 -13.61 -4.34 -16.85
C ARG A 252 -12.89 -5.15 -17.94
N THR A 253 -13.18 -6.44 -18.02
CA THR A 253 -12.79 -7.29 -19.14
C THR A 253 -13.49 -6.82 -20.43
N ALA A 254 -12.95 -7.19 -21.59
CA ALA A 254 -13.57 -6.86 -22.88
C ALA A 254 -15.02 -7.37 -22.98
N SER A 255 -15.30 -8.56 -22.44
CA SER A 255 -16.66 -9.12 -22.41
C SER A 255 -17.60 -8.29 -21.52
N GLU A 256 -17.14 -7.84 -20.34
CA GLU A 256 -17.94 -6.96 -19.47
C GLU A 256 -18.19 -5.60 -20.14
N GLN A 257 -17.20 -5.05 -20.86
CA GLN A 257 -17.36 -3.81 -21.62
C GLN A 257 -18.41 -3.97 -22.71
N GLN A 258 -18.33 -5.03 -23.52
CA GLN A 258 -19.33 -5.31 -24.57
C GLN A 258 -20.73 -5.43 -23.98
N LYS A 259 -20.91 -6.20 -22.90
CA LYS A 259 -22.21 -6.33 -22.21
C LYS A 259 -22.76 -4.99 -21.73
N ILE A 260 -21.90 -4.09 -21.25
CA ILE A 260 -22.32 -2.74 -20.85
C ILE A 260 -22.72 -1.93 -22.08
N VAL A 261 -21.94 -1.99 -23.16
CA VAL A 261 -22.27 -1.30 -24.42
C VAL A 261 -23.59 -1.80 -24.98
N ASP A 262 -23.80 -3.11 -25.09
CA ASP A 262 -25.05 -3.71 -25.57
C ASP A 262 -26.25 -3.32 -24.71
N LYS A 263 -26.04 -3.16 -23.39
CA LYS A 263 -27.09 -2.74 -22.46
C LYS A 263 -27.41 -1.24 -22.57
N VAL A 264 -26.40 -0.41 -22.81
CA VAL A 264 -26.52 1.06 -22.79
C VAL A 264 -26.89 1.61 -24.17
N VAL A 265 -26.30 1.08 -25.24
CA VAL A 265 -26.48 1.48 -26.63
C VAL A 265 -27.50 0.53 -27.26
N ASN A 266 -28.78 0.86 -27.08
CA ASN A 266 -29.91 0.08 -27.60
C ASN A 266 -30.77 0.87 -28.61
N TRP A 267 -30.20 1.93 -29.19
CA TRP A 267 -30.78 2.77 -30.25
C TRP A 267 -30.16 2.48 -31.60
#